data_AF-A0A2V7K7Q7-F1
#
_entry.id   AF-A0A2V7K7Q7-F1
#
_cell.length_a   1.000
_cell.length_b   1.000
_cell.length_c   1.000
_cell.angle_alpha   90.00
_cell.angle_beta   90.00
_cell.angle_gamma   90.00
#
_symmetry.space_group_name_H-M   'P 1'
#
loop_
_entity.id
_entity.type
_entity.pdbx_description
1 polymer ?
#
loop_
_entity_poly.entity_id
_entity_poly.type
_entity_poly.pdbx_seq_one_letter_code
_entity_poly.pdbx_strand_id
1 'polypeptide(L)'
;MPPIITLLTDFGTADSYVAEVKAVIISSALGAALIDVTHEIPPGNIRAAQFILSRTWRRFPRGAVHCVVVDPGVGTERRALAAEAAGHYFV
;
A
#
# COMPACT_ATOMS: atom_id res chain seq x y z
N MET A 1 -2.33 2.69 -20.16
CA MET A 1 -1.45 1.88 -19.28
C MET A 1 -2.33 1.25 -18.21
N PRO A 2 -2.04 0.01 -17.77
CA PRO A 2 -2.80 -0.60 -16.68
C PRO A 2 -2.73 0.28 -15.41
N PRO A 3 -3.79 0.33 -14.59
CA PRO A 3 -3.73 1.00 -13.29
C PRO A 3 -2.58 0.44 -12.45
N ILE A 4 -1.81 1.30 -11.79
CA ILE A 4 -0.74 0.86 -10.90
C ILE A 4 -1.22 0.96 -9.46
N ILE A 5 -1.08 -0.13 -8.72
CA ILE A 5 -1.29 -0.18 -7.27
C ILE A 5 0.05 -0.51 -6.64
N THR A 6 0.54 0.35 -5.74
CA THR A 6 1.74 0.05 -4.95
C THR A 6 1.35 -0.40 -3.55
N LEU A 7 2.07 -1.36 -2.97
CA LEU A 7 1.78 -1.89 -1.63
C LEU A 7 2.96 -1.66 -0.68
N LEU A 8 2.70 -1.01 0.46
CA LEU A 8 3.66 -0.80 1.54
C LEU A 8 3.02 -1.28 2.85
N THR A 9 3.63 -2.23 3.55
CA THR A 9 3.08 -2.75 4.82
C THR A 9 4.16 -3.03 5.87
N ASP A 10 3.73 -3.33 7.10
CA ASP A 10 4.55 -3.84 8.21
C ASP A 10 4.32 -5.32 8.53
N PHE A 11 3.78 -6.07 7.57
CA PHE A 11 3.39 -7.48 7.74
C PHE A 11 4.56 -8.46 7.71
N GLY A 12 5.69 -8.04 7.15
CA GLY A 12 6.79 -8.92 6.77
C GLY A 12 6.44 -9.81 5.58
N THR A 13 7.44 -10.57 5.11
CA THR A 13 7.26 -11.58 4.04
C THR A 13 7.48 -13.01 4.54
N ALA A 14 7.43 -13.24 5.85
CA ALA A 14 7.71 -14.54 6.44
C ALA A 14 6.55 -15.54 6.29
N ASP A 15 5.32 -15.06 6.13
CA ASP A 15 4.11 -15.89 6.02
C ASP A 15 3.27 -15.53 4.76
N SER A 16 2.07 -16.09 4.66
CA SER A 16 1.17 -15.95 3.51
C SER A 16 0.42 -14.62 3.45
N TYR A 17 0.45 -13.79 4.49
CA TYR A 17 -0.54 -12.73 4.65
C TYR A 17 -0.48 -11.68 3.53
N VAL A 18 0.74 -11.31 3.11
CA VAL A 18 0.94 -10.43 1.94
C VAL A 18 0.34 -11.04 0.67
N ALA A 19 0.48 -12.34 0.46
CA ALA A 19 -0.07 -13.01 -0.72
C ALA A 19 -1.62 -12.99 -0.70
N GLU A 20 -2.23 -13.17 0.47
CA GLU A 20 -3.68 -13.09 0.64
C GLU A 20 -4.22 -11.68 0.34
N VAL A 21 -3.55 -10.63 0.83
CA VAL A 21 -3.89 -9.23 0.50
C VAL A 21 -3.80 -8.99 -1.00
N LYS A 22 -2.73 -9.46 -1.65
CA LYS A 22 -2.55 -9.34 -3.10
C LYS A 22 -3.65 -10.08 -3.87
N ALA A 23 -4.08 -11.25 -3.42
CA ALA A 23 -5.16 -12.00 -4.05
C ALA A 23 -6.50 -11.24 -4.01
N VAL A 24 -6.80 -10.56 -2.90
CA VAL A 24 -7.98 -9.69 -2.78
C VAL A 24 -7.89 -8.48 -3.71
N ILE A 25 -6.72 -7.83 -3.78
CA ILE A 25 -6.50 -6.68 -4.67
C ILE A 25 -6.67 -7.10 -6.14
N ILE A 26 -6.01 -8.17 -6.56
CA ILE A 26 -6.02 -8.63 -7.96
C ILE A 26 -7.42 -9.06 -8.39
N SER A 27 -8.18 -9.72 -7.51
CA SER A 27 -9.56 -10.12 -7.82
C SER A 27 -10.52 -8.94 -7.94
N SER A 28 -10.24 -7.83 -7.24
CA SER A 28 -11.05 -6.60 -7.28
C SER A 28 -10.65 -5.63 -8.39
N ALA A 29 -9.38 -5.63 -8.81
CA ALA A 29 -8.81 -4.71 -9.79
C ALA A 29 -8.09 -5.48 -10.91
N LEU A 30 -8.84 -6.24 -11.69
CA LEU A 30 -8.29 -7.10 -12.73
C LEU A 30 -7.49 -6.28 -13.77
N GLY A 31 -6.25 -6.69 -14.01
CA GLY A 31 -5.34 -6.02 -14.94
C GLY A 31 -4.55 -4.85 -14.35
N ALA A 32 -4.71 -4.53 -13.06
CA ALA A 32 -3.82 -3.61 -12.38
C ALA A 32 -2.41 -4.21 -12.21
N ALA A 33 -1.38 -3.40 -12.40
CA ALA A 33 -0.01 -3.75 -12.05
C ALA A 33 0.20 -3.53 -10.55
N LEU A 34 0.46 -4.61 -9.82
CA LEU A 34 0.70 -4.58 -8.39
C LEU A 34 2.21 -4.57 -8.11
N ILE A 35 2.69 -3.54 -7.41
CA ILE A 35 4.11 -3.31 -7.17
C ILE A 35 4.36 -3.16 -5.67
N ASP A 36 5.13 -4.05 -5.07
CA ASP A 36 5.53 -3.89 -3.68
C ASP A 36 6.56 -2.77 -3.56
N VAL A 37 6.34 -1.88 -2.59
CA VAL A 37 7.36 -0.95 -2.13
C VAL A 37 8.23 -1.66 -1.09
N THR A 38 7.61 -2.22 -0.06
CA THR A 38 8.22 -3.11 0.95
C THR A 38 7.13 -3.61 1.90
N HIS A 39 7.37 -4.76 2.54
CA HIS A 39 6.55 -5.26 3.64
C HIS A 39 7.30 -5.30 4.97
N GLU A 40 8.53 -4.79 5.00
CA GLU A 40 9.47 -4.89 6.12
C GLU A 40 9.51 -3.61 6.96
N ILE A 41 8.41 -2.84 6.97
CA ILE A 41 8.31 -1.74 7.92
C ILE A 41 8.28 -2.33 9.34
N PRO A 42 9.02 -1.76 10.31
CA PRO A 42 8.89 -2.20 11.69
C PRO A 42 7.44 -2.08 12.18
N PRO A 43 6.87 -3.09 12.87
CA PRO A 43 5.46 -3.10 13.26
C PRO A 43 4.99 -1.79 13.93
N GLY A 44 3.93 -1.20 13.39
CA GLY A 44 3.32 0.05 13.87
C GLY A 44 4.17 1.33 13.66
N ASN A 45 5.31 1.25 12.98
CA ASN A 45 6.20 2.39 12.81
C ASN A 45 5.78 3.29 11.63
N ILE A 46 4.77 4.13 11.88
CA ILE A 46 4.20 5.06 10.90
C ILE A 46 5.25 6.04 10.35
N ARG A 47 6.27 6.42 11.14
CA ARG A 47 7.34 7.31 10.68
C ARG A 47 8.25 6.64 9.64
N ALA A 48 8.60 5.38 9.85
CA ALA A 48 9.36 4.61 8.86
C ALA A 48 8.57 4.43 7.56
N ALA A 49 7.28 4.12 7.66
CA ALA A 49 6.37 4.03 6.52
C ALA A 49 6.31 5.34 5.73
N GLN A 50 6.09 6.46 6.43
CA GLN A 50 6.05 7.80 5.86
C GLN A 50 7.36 8.15 5.14
N PHE A 51 8.51 7.85 5.76
CA PHE A 51 9.81 8.12 5.17
C PHE A 51 9.98 7.36 3.85
N ILE A 52 9.71 6.05 3.84
CA ILE A 52 9.84 5.22 2.65
C ILE A 52 8.87 5.67 1.56
N LEU A 53 7.59 5.85 1.90
CA LEU A 53 6.57 6.34 0.97
C LEU A 53 7.00 7.65 0.31
N SER A 54 7.50 8.62 1.10
CA SER A 54 7.92 9.94 0.60
C SER A 54 9.00 9.90 -0.48
N ARG A 55 9.82 8.83 -0.49
CA ARG A 55 10.88 8.63 -1.47
C ARG A 55 10.43 7.89 -2.72
N THR A 56 9.33 7.12 -2.64
CA THR A 56 8.92 6.19 -3.69
C THR A 56 7.73 6.68 -4.50
N TRP A 57 6.72 7.28 -3.88
CA TRP A 57 5.43 7.53 -4.55
C TRP A 57 5.55 8.41 -5.81
N ARG A 58 6.39 9.46 -5.78
CA ARG A 58 6.63 10.37 -6.92
C ARG A 58 7.34 9.73 -8.11
N ARG A 59 7.90 8.52 -7.94
CA ARG A 59 8.57 7.79 -9.01
C ARG A 59 7.60 6.99 -9.87
N PHE A 60 6.37 6.80 -9.40
CA PHE A 60 5.30 6.21 -10.18
C PHE A 60 4.62 7.28 -11.04
N PRO A 61 3.99 6.91 -12.17
CA PRO A 61 3.20 7.84 -12.96
C PRO A 61 1.98 8.33 -12.18
N ARG A 62 1.47 9.49 -12.57
CA ARG A 62 0.18 10.00 -12.10
C ARG A 62 -0.92 8.97 -12.34
N GLY A 63 -1.90 8.94 -11.44
CA GLY A 63 -2.97 7.96 -11.41
C GLY A 63 -2.64 6.68 -10.65
N ALA A 64 -1.40 6.51 -10.16
CA ALA A 64 -1.06 5.40 -9.29
C ALA A 64 -1.79 5.50 -7.94
N VAL A 65 -2.22 4.35 -7.43
CA VAL A 65 -2.82 4.18 -6.09
C VAL A 65 -1.75 3.61 -5.16
N HIS A 66 -1.44 4.31 -4.09
CA HIS A 66 -0.48 3.89 -3.08
C HIS A 66 -1.25 3.37 -1.86
N CYS A 67 -1.32 2.04 -1.72
CA CYS A 67 -1.92 1.36 -0.58
C CYS A 67 -0.86 1.17 0.52
N VAL A 68 -1.09 1.77 1.68
CA VAL A 68 -0.10 1.87 2.77
C VAL A 68 -0.75 1.40 4.06
N VAL A 69 -0.43 0.17 4.48
CA VAL A 69 -1.03 -0.45 5.67
C VAL A 69 0.03 -0.64 6.74
N VAL A 70 0.12 0.33 7.65
CA VAL A 70 0.95 0.29 8.87
C VAL A 70 0.11 0.85 9.99
N ASP A 71 -0.80 0.02 10.51
CA ASP A 71 -1.83 0.43 11.47
C ASP A 71 -2.09 -0.70 12.48
N PRO A 72 -1.82 -0.50 13.78
CA PRO A 72 -2.17 -1.48 14.80
C PRO A 72 -3.69 -1.61 15.02
N GLY A 73 -4.49 -0.70 14.46
CA GLY A 73 -5.95 -0.68 14.52
C GLY A 73 -6.66 -1.37 13.36
N VAL A 74 -5.96 -2.10 12.49
CA VAL A 74 -6.61 -2.92 11.45
C VAL A 74 -7.63 -3.88 12.08
N GLY A 75 -8.81 -3.99 11.47
CA GLY A 75 -9.89 -4.85 11.95
C GLY A 75 -10.73 -4.27 13.11
N THR A 76 -10.45 -3.05 13.54
CA THR A 76 -11.27 -2.32 14.52
C THR A 76 -12.31 -1.41 13.83
N GLU A 77 -13.05 -0.60 14.60
CA GLU A 77 -13.95 0.44 14.07
C GLU A 77 -13.22 1.57 13.33
N ARG A 78 -11.88 1.62 13.43
CA ARG A 78 -11.05 2.61 12.74
C ARG A 78 -11.20 2.45 11.23
N ARG A 79 -11.78 3.47 10.59
CA ARG A 79 -11.96 3.52 9.14
C ARG A 79 -10.65 3.78 8.41
N ALA A 80 -10.49 3.14 7.26
CA ALA A 80 -9.48 3.52 6.27
C ALA A 80 -9.74 4.94 5.76
N LEU A 81 -8.68 5.61 5.33
CA LEU A 81 -8.73 6.93 4.71
C LEU A 81 -8.31 6.82 3.25
N ALA A 82 -8.91 7.62 2.39
CA ALA A 82 -8.46 7.78 1.01
C ALA A 82 -8.23 9.27 0.73
N ALA A 83 -7.14 9.59 0.04
CA ALA A 83 -6.80 10.96 -0.32
C ALA A 83 -6.22 11.02 -1.74
N GLU A 84 -6.50 12.12 -2.43
CA GLU A 84 -5.84 12.46 -3.69
C GLU A 84 -4.86 13.62 -3.46
N ALA A 85 -3.63 13.48 -3.93
CA ALA A 85 -2.65 14.56 -3.92
C ALA A 85 -1.70 14.46 -5.10
N ALA A 86 -1.42 15.60 -5.74
CA ALA A 86 -0.50 15.72 -6.89
C ALA A 86 -0.82 14.76 -8.07
N GLY A 87 -2.09 14.35 -8.22
CA GLY A 87 -2.51 13.38 -9.23
C GLY A 87 -2.17 11.93 -8.88
N HIS A 88 -1.95 11.62 -7.60
CA HIS A 88 -1.81 10.27 -7.05
C HIS A 88 -2.90 10.03 -6.01
N TYR A 89 -3.24 8.76 -5.79
CA TYR A 89 -4.19 8.36 -4.77
C TYR A 89 -3.45 7.62 -3.64
N PHE A 90 -3.88 7.84 -2.40
CA PHE A 90 -3.32 7.23 -1.21
C PHE A 90 -4.46 6.60 -0.43
N VAL A 91 -4.26 5.34 -0.01
CA VAL A 91 -5.19 4.55 0.80
C VAL A 91 -4.44 3.96 1.99
#